data_AF-A0A800B173-F1
#
_entry.id   AF-A0A800B173-F1
#
_cell.length_a   1.000
_cell.length_b   1.000
_cell.length_c   1.000
_cell.angle_alpha   90.00
_cell.angle_beta   90.00
_cell.angle_gamma   90.00
#
_symmetry.space_group_name_H-M   'P 1'
#
loop_
_entity.id
_entity.type
_entity.pdbx_description
1 polymer ?
#
loop_
_entity_poly.entity_id
_entity_poly.type
_entity_poly.pdbx_seq_one_letter_code
_entity_poly.pdbx_strand_id
1 'polypeptide(L)'
;MNIVKEADVEYGFVRKLQDLKYTYRKDIRDINALELNFRQKFEALNRVKLTDTEFGKLLTEIINPDVFKTSNRLRKKSTFIREDDTPLHYTLVNIKDWCKNDFEVINQLRMNTKNSNHRYDVILLINGLPLVQIELKTLEISPNKAMQQIVDYKNDAGNGYTNSLMCFMQLFIVSNQSRTFYFSNNNNKHFAFNADEQFLPVYTLAKKDNSKIDNLYDFSDKFLAKCTLGEMISRYMVLVETEQKI
;
A
#
# COMPACT_ATOMS: atom_id res chain seq x y z
N MET A 1 16.50 -14.07 28.43
CA MET A 1 15.89 -13.05 27.54
C MET A 1 14.74 -13.71 26.80
N ASN A 2 13.52 -13.20 26.93
CA ASN A 2 12.39 -13.68 26.13
C ASN A 2 12.61 -13.23 24.69
N ILE A 3 12.77 -14.18 23.77
CA ILE A 3 12.87 -13.92 22.33
C ILE A 3 11.47 -13.49 21.89
N VAL A 4 11.31 -12.20 21.56
CA VAL A 4 10.06 -11.67 20.98
C VAL A 4 9.93 -12.25 19.57
N LYS A 5 8.83 -12.95 19.28
CA LYS A 5 8.59 -13.50 17.95
C LYS A 5 7.98 -12.44 17.06
N GLU A 6 8.28 -12.49 15.76
CA GLU A 6 7.71 -11.58 14.75
C GLU A 6 6.18 -11.60 14.77
N ALA A 7 5.58 -12.77 14.98
CA ALA A 7 4.14 -12.94 15.11
C ALA A 7 3.54 -12.15 16.29
N ASP A 8 4.28 -12.00 17.40
CA ASP A 8 3.82 -11.22 18.56
C ASP A 8 3.85 -9.72 18.23
N VAL A 9 4.88 -9.26 17.51
CA VAL A 9 5.00 -7.88 17.02
C VAL A 9 3.86 -7.57 16.04
N GLU A 10 3.60 -8.47 15.09
CA GLU A 10 2.50 -8.33 14.13
C GLU A 10 1.14 -8.24 14.84
N TYR A 11 0.85 -9.14 15.78
CA TYR A 11 -0.41 -9.12 16.51
C TYR A 11 -0.60 -7.82 17.30
N GLY A 12 0.46 -7.35 17.99
CA GLY A 12 0.44 -6.07 18.70
C GLY A 12 0.26 -4.89 17.74
N PHE A 13 0.87 -4.93 16.56
CA PHE A 13 0.77 -3.88 15.56
C PHE A 13 -0.61 -3.82 14.89
N VAL A 14 -1.22 -4.97 14.55
CA VAL A 14 -2.60 -5.01 14.06
C VAL A 14 -3.55 -4.42 15.09
N ARG A 15 -3.38 -4.74 16.38
CA ARG A 15 -4.16 -4.13 17.46
C ARG A 15 -3.98 -2.61 17.49
N LYS A 16 -2.74 -2.10 17.37
CA LYS A 16 -2.47 -0.66 17.29
C LYS A 16 -3.22 0.01 16.14
N LEU A 17 -3.30 -0.63 14.97
CA LEU A 17 -4.06 -0.12 13.83
C LEU A 17 -5.59 -0.14 14.08
N GLN A 18 -6.10 -1.14 14.81
CA GLN A 18 -7.49 -1.15 15.26
C GLN A 18 -7.81 0.00 16.23
N ASP A 19 -6.87 0.38 17.10
CA ASP A 19 -7.02 1.56 17.97
C ASP A 19 -7.12 2.85 17.15
N LEU A 20 -6.38 2.93 16.03
CA LEU A 20 -6.49 3.95 14.98
C LEU A 20 -7.75 3.79 14.09
N LYS A 21 -8.68 2.93 14.50
CA LYS A 21 -9.98 2.65 13.90
C LYS A 21 -9.94 1.91 12.57
N TYR A 22 -8.82 1.33 12.16
CA TYR A 22 -8.79 0.48 10.98
C TYR A 22 -9.68 -0.76 11.21
N THR A 23 -10.44 -1.14 10.19
CA THR A 23 -11.21 -2.38 10.24
C THR A 23 -10.26 -3.55 9.98
N TYR A 24 -10.09 -4.44 10.96
CA TYR A 24 -9.27 -5.63 10.76
C TYR A 24 -10.01 -6.70 9.96
N ARG A 25 -9.47 -7.06 8.79
CA ARG A 25 -10.06 -8.02 7.84
C ARG A 25 -9.27 -9.32 7.79
N LYS A 26 -9.42 -10.11 8.87
CA LYS A 26 -8.76 -11.42 9.01
C LYS A 26 -9.13 -12.43 7.92
N ASP A 27 -10.26 -12.20 7.25
CA ASP A 27 -10.85 -13.01 6.19
C ASP A 27 -10.18 -12.80 4.82
N ILE A 28 -9.41 -11.73 4.64
CA ILE A 28 -8.70 -11.46 3.38
C ILE A 28 -7.28 -12.04 3.48
N ARG A 29 -7.09 -13.23 2.91
CA ARG A 29 -5.81 -13.97 2.91
C ARG A 29 -5.27 -14.29 1.53
N ASP A 30 -6.07 -14.02 0.50
CA ASP A 30 -5.70 -14.23 -0.90
C ASP A 30 -6.23 -13.11 -1.81
N ILE A 31 -5.83 -13.17 -3.08
CA ILE A 31 -6.16 -12.18 -4.10
C ILE A 31 -7.66 -12.15 -4.39
N ASN A 32 -8.34 -13.30 -4.36
CA ASN A 32 -9.77 -13.37 -4.66
C ASN A 32 -10.59 -12.65 -3.58
N ALA A 33 -10.25 -12.86 -2.31
CA ALA A 33 -10.85 -12.15 -1.19
C ALA A 33 -10.52 -10.64 -1.23
N LEU A 34 -9.30 -10.28 -1.66
CA LEU A 34 -8.90 -8.87 -1.83
C LEU A 34 -9.73 -8.19 -2.94
N GLU A 35 -9.90 -8.83 -4.09
CA GLU A 35 -10.71 -8.30 -5.20
C GLU A 35 -12.19 -8.20 -4.84
N LEU A 36 -12.75 -9.20 -4.16
CA LEU A 36 -14.13 -9.14 -3.67
C LEU A 36 -14.32 -7.97 -2.70
N ASN A 37 -13.36 -7.76 -1.79
CA ASN A 37 -13.38 -6.62 -0.90
C ASN A 37 -13.32 -5.30 -1.67
N PHE A 38 -12.38 -5.18 -2.61
CA PHE A 38 -12.27 -4.01 -3.47
C PHE A 38 -13.57 -3.71 -4.19
N ARG A 39 -14.25 -4.71 -4.77
CA ARG A 39 -15.57 -4.52 -5.40
C ARG A 39 -16.57 -3.88 -4.45
N GLN A 40 -16.72 -4.43 -3.23
CA GLN A 40 -17.66 -3.93 -2.24
C GLN A 40 -17.36 -2.47 -1.86
N LYS A 41 -16.08 -2.14 -1.66
CA LYS A 41 -15.65 -0.78 -1.31
C LYS A 41 -15.81 0.20 -2.48
N PHE A 42 -15.48 -0.23 -3.69
CA PHE A 42 -15.65 0.56 -4.91
C PHE A 42 -17.13 0.89 -5.16
N GLU A 43 -18.01 -0.11 -5.04
CA GLU A 43 -19.45 0.04 -5.19
C GLU A 43 -20.03 1.01 -4.15
N ALA A 44 -19.60 0.88 -2.89
CA ALA A 44 -20.03 1.78 -1.82
C ALA A 44 -19.56 3.23 -2.03
N LEU A 45 -18.28 3.41 -2.41
CA LEU A 45 -17.69 4.72 -2.66
C LEU A 45 -18.39 5.45 -3.81
N ASN A 46 -18.63 4.74 -4.92
CA ASN A 46 -19.16 5.32 -6.15
C ASN A 46 -20.69 5.22 -6.24
N ARG A 47 -21.36 4.59 -5.25
CA ARG A 47 -22.82 4.38 -5.18
C ARG A 47 -23.36 3.65 -6.41
N VAL A 48 -22.69 2.57 -6.78
CA VAL A 48 -23.04 1.75 -7.95
C VAL A 48 -23.12 0.27 -7.58
N LYS A 49 -23.72 -0.50 -8.48
CA LYS A 49 -23.63 -1.97 -8.49
C LYS A 49 -23.09 -2.39 -9.84
N LEU A 50 -22.03 -3.18 -9.82
CA LEU A 50 -21.39 -3.71 -11.01
C LEU A 50 -21.87 -5.13 -11.24
N THR A 51 -22.08 -5.50 -12.50
CA THR A 51 -22.15 -6.92 -12.89
C THR A 51 -20.76 -7.55 -12.79
N ASP A 52 -20.67 -8.87 -12.87
CA ASP A 52 -19.37 -9.57 -12.85
C ASP A 52 -18.53 -9.19 -14.07
N THR A 53 -19.16 -9.02 -15.24
CA THR A 53 -18.50 -8.55 -16.46
C THR A 53 -17.98 -7.13 -16.30
N GLU A 54 -18.80 -6.21 -15.77
CA GLU A 54 -18.37 -4.82 -15.52
C GLU A 54 -17.20 -4.76 -14.54
N PHE A 55 -17.24 -5.56 -13.49
CA PHE A 55 -16.14 -5.63 -12.52
C PHE A 55 -14.86 -6.19 -13.16
N GLY A 56 -14.97 -7.24 -13.99
CA GLY A 56 -13.84 -7.78 -14.75
C GLY A 56 -13.22 -6.77 -15.73
N LYS A 57 -14.06 -5.99 -16.44
CA LYS A 57 -13.63 -4.87 -17.28
C LYS A 57 -12.90 -3.80 -16.45
N LEU A 58 -13.45 -3.41 -15.31
CA LEU A 58 -12.83 -2.45 -14.39
C LEU A 58 -11.43 -2.93 -13.97
N LEU A 59 -11.30 -4.17 -13.48
CA LEU A 59 -10.01 -4.74 -13.08
C LEU A 59 -8.99 -4.70 -14.22
N THR A 60 -9.41 -5.09 -15.43
CA THR A 60 -8.56 -5.09 -16.63
C THR A 60 -8.06 -3.69 -16.97
N GLU A 61 -8.87 -2.65 -16.76
CA GLU A 61 -8.51 -1.26 -17.07
C GLU A 61 -7.60 -0.63 -16.01
N ILE A 62 -7.80 -0.96 -14.73
CA ILE A 62 -7.08 -0.31 -13.63
C ILE A 62 -5.77 -1.00 -13.27
N ILE A 63 -5.64 -2.32 -13.51
CA ILE A 63 -4.42 -3.07 -13.24
C ILE A 63 -3.41 -2.74 -14.33
N ASN A 64 -2.25 -2.23 -13.92
CA ASN A 64 -1.19 -1.86 -14.84
C ASN A 64 0.18 -2.12 -14.19
N PRO A 65 1.15 -2.69 -14.93
CA PRO A 65 2.49 -2.93 -14.38
C PRO A 65 3.31 -1.66 -14.17
N ASP A 66 2.92 -0.53 -14.77
CA ASP A 66 3.60 0.75 -14.61
C ASP A 66 3.15 1.46 -13.33
N VAL A 67 4.06 1.49 -12.35
CA VAL A 67 3.86 2.09 -11.02
C VAL A 67 3.44 3.56 -11.11
N PHE A 68 3.98 4.31 -12.09
CA PHE A 68 3.63 5.70 -12.28
C PHE A 68 2.19 5.84 -12.78
N LYS A 69 1.79 5.03 -13.77
CA LYS A 69 0.42 5.05 -14.31
C LYS A 69 -0.62 4.66 -13.27
N THR A 70 -0.36 3.63 -12.46
CA THR A 70 -1.29 3.21 -11.39
C THR A 70 -1.43 4.29 -10.34
N SER A 71 -0.32 4.89 -9.91
CA SER A 71 -0.28 6.00 -8.98
C SER A 71 -1.01 7.24 -9.50
N ASN A 72 -0.82 7.60 -10.78
CA ASN A 72 -1.53 8.70 -11.41
C ASN A 72 -3.05 8.43 -11.47
N ARG A 73 -3.44 7.21 -11.84
CA ARG A 73 -4.85 6.78 -11.89
C ARG A 73 -5.52 6.82 -10.51
N LEU A 74 -4.82 6.39 -9.45
CA LEU A 74 -5.33 6.39 -8.08
C LEU A 74 -5.95 7.75 -7.68
N ARG A 75 -5.31 8.85 -8.09
CA ARG A 75 -5.68 10.22 -7.69
C ARG A 75 -6.57 10.94 -8.71
N LYS A 76 -7.04 10.25 -9.76
CA LYS A 76 -7.85 10.84 -10.82
C LYS A 76 -9.29 10.35 -10.78
N LYS A 77 -10.17 11.15 -11.37
CA LYS A 77 -11.48 10.65 -11.81
C LYS A 77 -11.28 9.93 -13.13
N SER A 78 -11.91 8.78 -13.26
CA SER A 78 -11.86 7.94 -14.45
C SER A 78 -13.27 7.65 -14.93
N THR A 79 -13.37 7.16 -16.16
CA THR A 79 -14.64 6.80 -16.78
C THR A 79 -14.46 5.49 -17.51
N PHE A 80 -15.41 4.57 -17.39
CA PHE A 80 -15.52 3.43 -18.30
C PHE A 80 -16.97 3.27 -18.78
N ILE A 81 -17.13 2.62 -19.92
CA ILE A 81 -18.45 2.38 -20.52
C ILE A 81 -19.03 1.07 -19.98
N ARG A 82 -20.24 1.18 -19.43
CA ARG A 82 -21.01 0.06 -18.88
C ARG A 82 -21.53 -0.87 -19.97
N GLU A 83 -22.17 -1.97 -19.58
CA GLU A 83 -22.77 -2.91 -20.53
C GLU A 83 -23.99 -2.35 -21.27
N ASP A 84 -24.65 -1.35 -20.68
CA ASP A 84 -25.78 -0.63 -21.27
C ASP A 84 -25.35 0.62 -22.07
N ASP A 85 -24.08 0.69 -22.46
CA ASP A 85 -23.43 1.81 -23.16
C ASP A 85 -23.44 3.16 -22.40
N THR A 86 -23.83 3.18 -21.12
CA THR A 86 -23.77 4.40 -20.31
C THR A 86 -22.38 4.62 -19.72
N PRO A 87 -21.91 5.87 -19.59
CA PRO A 87 -20.64 6.15 -18.94
C PRO A 87 -20.77 6.08 -17.41
N LEU A 88 -19.90 5.31 -16.76
CA LEU A 88 -19.71 5.37 -15.32
C LEU A 88 -18.48 6.21 -14.98
N HIS A 89 -18.70 7.39 -14.39
CA HIS A 89 -17.64 8.18 -13.77
C HIS A 89 -17.35 7.66 -12.36
N TYR A 90 -16.10 7.38 -12.06
CA TYR A 90 -15.69 6.83 -10.77
C TYR A 90 -14.41 7.47 -10.23
N THR A 91 -14.17 7.25 -8.95
CA THR A 91 -12.89 7.47 -8.30
C THR A 91 -12.49 6.24 -7.49
N LEU A 92 -11.20 6.09 -7.24
CA LEU A 92 -10.63 5.01 -6.44
C LEU A 92 -10.44 5.43 -4.98
N VAL A 93 -10.15 6.72 -4.76
CA VAL A 93 -10.05 7.33 -3.42
C VAL A 93 -10.67 8.72 -3.39
N ASN A 94 -11.17 9.11 -2.23
CA ASN A 94 -11.61 10.47 -1.96
C ASN A 94 -10.39 11.37 -1.74
N ILE A 95 -10.02 12.11 -2.80
CA ILE A 95 -8.91 13.06 -2.82
C ILE A 95 -9.26 14.45 -2.27
N LYS A 96 -10.45 14.66 -1.72
CA LYS A 96 -10.86 15.94 -1.13
C LYS A 96 -11.11 15.80 0.36
N ASP A 97 -11.92 14.80 0.72
CA ASP A 97 -12.20 14.42 2.09
C ASP A 97 -11.48 13.10 2.39
N TRP A 98 -10.16 13.15 2.55
CA TRP A 98 -9.29 11.97 2.76
C TRP A 98 -9.75 11.08 3.93
N CYS A 99 -10.33 11.70 4.97
CA CYS A 99 -10.87 10.99 6.12
C CYS A 99 -12.11 10.12 5.82
N LYS A 100 -12.82 10.40 4.71
CA LYS A 100 -14.04 9.67 4.32
C LYS A 100 -13.76 8.44 3.46
N ASN A 101 -12.49 8.09 3.24
CA ASN A 101 -12.15 6.79 2.72
C ASN A 101 -12.38 5.70 3.78
N ASP A 102 -12.63 4.49 3.33
CA ASP A 102 -12.61 3.31 4.19
C ASP A 102 -11.17 2.84 4.37
N PHE A 103 -10.79 2.54 5.61
CA PHE A 103 -9.45 2.12 5.98
C PHE A 103 -9.50 0.76 6.65
N GLU A 104 -8.82 -0.21 6.06
CA GLU A 104 -8.79 -1.60 6.53
C GLU A 104 -7.35 -2.06 6.69
N VAL A 105 -7.13 -3.00 7.60
CA VAL A 105 -5.85 -3.68 7.76
C VAL A 105 -6.06 -5.16 7.48
N ILE A 106 -5.18 -5.73 6.65
CA ILE A 106 -5.06 -7.17 6.43
C ILE A 106 -3.66 -7.62 6.83
N ASN A 107 -3.51 -8.91 7.10
CA ASN A 107 -2.22 -9.49 7.41
C ASN A 107 -2.05 -10.84 6.74
N GLN A 108 -0.78 -11.20 6.47
CA GLN A 108 -0.38 -12.49 5.96
C GLN A 108 -1.08 -12.86 4.64
N LEU A 109 -1.21 -11.87 3.75
CA LEU A 109 -1.77 -12.05 2.39
C LEU A 109 -0.83 -12.94 1.58
N ARG A 110 -1.38 -13.95 0.90
CA ARG A 110 -0.62 -14.86 0.04
C ARG A 110 -0.97 -14.65 -1.42
N MET A 111 0.06 -14.72 -2.26
CA MET A 111 -0.11 -14.71 -3.71
C MET A 111 -0.40 -16.13 -4.19
N ASN A 112 -1.61 -16.38 -4.70
CA ASN A 112 -2.03 -17.69 -5.21
C ASN A 112 -1.42 -18.05 -6.57
N THR A 113 -0.20 -17.61 -6.87
CA THR A 113 0.48 -18.01 -8.12
C THR A 113 1.26 -19.29 -7.88
N LYS A 114 1.25 -20.20 -8.88
CA LYS A 114 1.81 -21.57 -8.78
C LYS A 114 3.28 -21.65 -8.32
N ASN A 115 4.01 -20.52 -8.34
CA ASN A 115 5.44 -20.44 -8.04
C ASN A 115 5.79 -19.43 -6.93
N SER A 116 4.82 -18.90 -6.19
CA SER A 116 5.05 -17.87 -5.18
C SER A 116 4.70 -18.35 -3.77
N ASN A 117 5.68 -18.34 -2.88
CA ASN A 117 5.48 -18.49 -1.44
C ASN A 117 5.41 -17.12 -0.73
N HIS A 118 5.16 -16.03 -1.48
CA HIS A 118 5.16 -14.69 -0.90
C HIS A 118 4.01 -14.51 0.08
N ARG A 119 4.36 -13.93 1.22
CA ARG A 119 3.49 -13.66 2.35
C ARG A 119 3.80 -12.27 2.86
N TYR A 120 2.84 -11.37 2.73
CA TYR A 120 2.97 -10.00 3.20
C TYR A 120 2.53 -9.90 4.65
N ASP A 121 3.38 -9.35 5.52
CA ASP A 121 3.08 -9.27 6.96
C ASP A 121 1.83 -8.45 7.21
N VAL A 122 1.85 -7.16 6.87
CA VAL A 122 0.72 -6.25 7.05
C VAL A 122 0.54 -5.36 5.83
N ILE A 123 -0.71 -5.22 5.36
CA ILE A 123 -1.08 -4.31 4.28
C ILE A 123 -2.24 -3.43 4.76
N LEU A 124 -2.14 -2.13 4.50
CA LEU A 124 -3.23 -1.19 4.69
C LEU A 124 -3.99 -1.02 3.37
N LEU A 125 -5.30 -1.23 3.46
CA LEU A 125 -6.22 -1.01 2.35
C LEU A 125 -6.93 0.33 2.52
N ILE A 126 -7.01 1.10 1.44
CA ILE A 126 -7.85 2.30 1.36
C ILE A 126 -8.90 2.05 0.27
N ASN A 127 -10.17 2.05 0.65
CA ASN A 127 -11.29 1.61 -0.20
C ASN A 127 -11.04 0.25 -0.88
N GLY A 128 -10.44 -0.68 -0.13
CA GLY A 128 -10.13 -2.02 -0.61
C GLY A 128 -8.90 -2.13 -1.52
N LEU A 129 -8.26 -1.02 -1.90
CA LEU A 129 -6.98 -1.04 -2.63
C LEU A 129 -5.78 -1.15 -1.68
N PRO A 130 -4.81 -2.04 -1.95
CA PRO A 130 -3.58 -2.15 -1.16
C PRO A 130 -2.64 -0.98 -1.48
N LEU A 131 -2.49 -0.04 -0.53
CA LEU A 131 -1.70 1.19 -0.76
C LEU A 131 -0.44 1.29 0.11
N VAL A 132 -0.38 0.57 1.24
CA VAL A 132 0.79 0.57 2.12
C VAL A 132 1.13 -0.86 2.50
N GLN A 133 2.38 -1.24 2.27
CA GLN A 133 2.94 -2.50 2.75
C GLN A 133 3.85 -2.22 3.92
N ILE A 134 3.70 -3.02 4.97
CA ILE A 134 4.44 -2.90 6.20
C ILE A 134 5.09 -4.26 6.47
N GLU A 135 6.42 -4.26 6.48
CA GLU A 135 7.26 -5.43 6.77
C GLU A 135 7.80 -5.31 8.20
N LEU A 136 7.61 -6.35 9.00
CA LEU A 136 8.03 -6.38 10.40
C LEU A 136 9.22 -7.31 10.56
N LYS A 137 10.25 -6.87 11.26
CA LYS A 137 11.47 -7.65 11.52
C LYS A 137 11.73 -7.76 13.02
N THR A 138 12.35 -8.85 13.43
CA THR A 138 12.81 -9.05 14.82
C THR A 138 14.25 -8.57 15.05
N LEU A 139 15.06 -8.55 14.00
CA LEU A 139 16.47 -8.16 14.06
C LEU A 139 16.67 -6.68 13.75
N GLU A 140 17.88 -6.19 13.99
CA GLU A 140 18.26 -4.84 13.56
C GLU A 140 18.11 -4.66 12.05
N ILE A 141 17.48 -3.55 11.67
CA ILE A 141 17.29 -3.13 10.29
C ILE A 141 18.17 -1.91 9.97
N SER A 142 18.79 -1.93 8.80
CA SER A 142 19.46 -0.77 8.21
C SER A 142 18.66 -0.28 7.00
N PRO A 143 18.80 1.01 6.61
CA PRO A 143 18.15 1.53 5.39
C PRO A 143 18.45 0.69 4.13
N ASN A 144 19.71 0.25 3.96
CA ASN A 144 20.12 -0.62 2.87
C ASN A 144 19.37 -1.95 2.86
N LYS A 145 19.27 -2.63 4.02
CA LYS A 145 18.54 -3.89 4.14
C LYS A 145 17.04 -3.72 3.91
N ALA A 146 16.46 -2.63 4.42
CA ALA A 146 15.06 -2.30 4.21
C ALA A 146 14.75 -2.08 2.71
N MET A 147 15.63 -1.36 2.00
CA MET A 147 15.46 -1.14 0.57
C MET A 147 15.68 -2.43 -0.24
N GLN A 148 16.77 -3.15 0.03
CA GLN A 148 17.09 -4.40 -0.66
C GLN A 148 15.93 -5.39 -0.58
N GLN A 149 15.34 -5.54 0.61
CA GLN A 149 14.18 -6.40 0.82
C GLN A 149 13.04 -6.10 -0.15
N ILE A 150 12.71 -4.82 -0.35
CA ILE A 150 11.62 -4.43 -1.25
C ILE A 150 12.01 -4.53 -2.72
N VAL A 151 13.26 -4.20 -3.08
CA VAL A 151 13.75 -4.36 -4.45
C VAL A 151 13.72 -5.82 -4.87
N ASP A 152 14.16 -6.73 -4.01
CA ASP A 152 14.10 -8.17 -4.23
C ASP A 152 12.64 -8.60 -4.48
N TYR A 153 11.72 -8.20 -3.59
CA TYR A 153 10.29 -8.50 -3.76
C TYR A 153 9.73 -8.01 -5.09
N LYS A 154 10.12 -6.81 -5.54
CA LYS A 154 9.62 -6.26 -6.80
C LYS A 154 10.15 -6.98 -8.02
N ASN A 155 11.30 -7.63 -7.92
CA ASN A 155 11.90 -8.42 -8.98
C ASN A 155 11.43 -9.89 -8.96
N ASP A 156 10.88 -10.35 -7.84
CA ASP A 156 10.38 -11.72 -7.72
C ASP A 156 9.16 -11.99 -8.62
N ALA A 157 9.20 -13.12 -9.32
CA ALA A 157 8.10 -13.57 -10.16
C ALA A 157 6.87 -13.92 -9.31
N GLY A 158 5.71 -13.34 -9.66
CA GLY A 158 4.45 -13.65 -8.95
C GLY A 158 4.23 -12.84 -7.67
N ASN A 159 4.92 -11.71 -7.50
CA ASN A 159 4.68 -10.72 -6.44
C ASN A 159 3.34 -9.95 -6.56
N GLY A 160 2.61 -10.09 -7.67
CA GLY A 160 1.32 -9.43 -7.85
C GLY A 160 1.35 -7.97 -8.25
N TYR A 161 2.49 -7.27 -8.11
CA TYR A 161 2.57 -5.84 -8.40
C TYR A 161 2.31 -5.50 -9.87
N THR A 162 2.42 -6.47 -10.77
CA THR A 162 2.27 -6.25 -12.21
C THR A 162 0.93 -6.71 -12.78
N ASN A 163 0.20 -7.56 -12.05
CA ASN A 163 -0.96 -8.27 -12.56
C ASN A 163 -2.12 -8.44 -11.55
N SER A 164 -2.09 -7.71 -10.45
CA SER A 164 -3.17 -7.69 -9.45
C SER A 164 -3.34 -6.28 -8.88
N LEU A 165 -4.33 -6.09 -8.00
CA LEU A 165 -4.54 -4.84 -7.27
C LEU A 165 -3.31 -4.37 -6.46
N MET A 166 -2.35 -5.25 -6.18
CA MET A 166 -1.07 -4.88 -5.56
C MET A 166 -0.29 -3.83 -6.37
N CYS A 167 -0.57 -3.65 -7.67
CA CYS A 167 0.01 -2.59 -8.49
C CYS A 167 -0.25 -1.16 -7.98
N PHE A 168 -1.21 -0.99 -7.06
CA PHE A 168 -1.52 0.28 -6.42
C PHE A 168 -0.65 0.64 -5.21
N MET A 169 0.30 -0.22 -4.82
CA MET A 169 1.19 0.04 -3.69
C MET A 169 1.87 1.41 -3.81
N GLN A 170 1.72 2.28 -2.80
CA GLN A 170 2.27 3.64 -2.77
C GLN A 170 3.46 3.76 -1.83
N LEU A 171 3.38 3.12 -0.67
CA LEU A 171 4.36 3.26 0.40
C LEU A 171 4.82 1.89 0.91
N PHE A 172 6.13 1.78 1.11
CA PHE A 172 6.73 0.69 1.86
C PHE A 172 7.18 1.19 3.22
N ILE A 173 6.93 0.40 4.26
CA ILE A 173 7.35 0.66 5.62
C ILE A 173 8.06 -0.59 6.12
N VAL A 174 9.26 -0.43 6.67
CA VAL A 174 10.01 -1.52 7.28
C VAL A 174 10.32 -1.13 8.72
N SER A 175 9.95 -1.99 9.67
CA SER A 175 10.13 -1.70 11.08
C SER A 175 10.61 -2.92 11.86
N ASN A 176 11.46 -2.69 12.84
CA ASN A 176 11.78 -3.68 13.87
C ASN A 176 11.26 -3.24 15.25
N GLN A 177 10.14 -2.51 15.26
CA GLN A 177 9.51 -1.86 16.41
C GLN A 177 10.27 -0.66 16.99
N SER A 178 11.59 -0.76 17.15
CA SER A 178 12.42 0.32 17.69
C SER A 178 12.82 1.36 16.65
N ARG A 179 13.00 0.94 15.39
CA ARG A 179 13.26 1.79 14.24
C ARG A 179 12.26 1.53 13.13
N THR A 180 11.87 2.59 12.44
CA THR A 180 10.88 2.55 11.37
C THR A 180 11.37 3.40 10.20
N PHE A 181 11.48 2.77 9.05
CA PHE A 181 11.83 3.39 7.79
C PHE A 181 10.65 3.35 6.84
N TYR A 182 10.50 4.37 6.01
CA TYR A 182 9.48 4.39 4.96
C TYR A 182 10.00 5.03 3.66
N PHE A 183 9.40 4.64 2.54
CA PHE A 183 9.75 5.17 1.22
C PHE A 183 8.61 4.97 0.21
N SER A 184 8.59 5.79 -0.84
CA SER A 184 7.62 5.69 -1.92
C SER A 184 7.95 4.54 -2.88
N ASN A 185 6.91 3.89 -3.38
CA ASN A 185 7.05 2.92 -4.46
C ASN A 185 7.34 3.68 -5.77
N ASN A 186 8.48 3.40 -6.39
CA ASN A 186 8.90 4.02 -7.65
C ASN A 186 9.10 2.97 -8.76
N ASN A 187 9.31 3.35 -10.02
CA ASN A 187 9.73 2.37 -11.03
C ASN A 187 11.14 1.82 -10.70
N ASN A 188 11.44 0.55 -11.04
CA ASN A 188 12.72 -0.10 -10.71
C ASN A 188 13.94 0.68 -11.21
N LYS A 189 13.82 1.40 -12.33
CA LYS A 189 14.84 2.30 -12.87
C LYS A 189 15.27 3.43 -11.91
N HIS A 190 14.44 3.79 -10.94
CA HIS A 190 14.72 4.80 -9.91
C HIS A 190 15.20 4.19 -8.58
N PHE A 191 15.31 2.86 -8.52
CA PHE A 191 15.97 2.12 -7.44
C PHE A 191 17.37 1.66 -7.86
N ALA A 192 17.92 2.18 -8.96
CA ALA A 192 19.26 1.86 -9.41
C ALA A 192 20.28 2.38 -8.40
N PHE A 193 20.83 1.47 -7.60
CA PHE A 193 21.91 1.76 -6.67
C PHE A 193 23.17 2.14 -7.46
N ASN A 194 23.41 3.43 -7.64
CA ASN A 194 24.73 3.87 -8.04
C ASN A 194 25.62 3.89 -6.80
N ALA A 195 26.79 3.26 -6.85
CA ALA A 195 27.78 3.34 -5.77
C ALA A 195 28.19 4.79 -5.45
N ASP A 196 27.96 5.70 -6.40
CA ASP A 196 28.17 7.14 -6.29
C ASP A 196 26.93 7.93 -5.78
N GLU A 197 25.74 7.31 -5.72
CA GLU A 197 24.54 7.93 -5.16
C GLU A 197 24.58 7.87 -3.63
N GLN A 198 25.00 8.97 -3.00
CA GLN A 198 25.07 9.12 -1.53
C GLN A 198 23.70 9.08 -0.82
N PHE A 199 22.58 9.01 -1.53
CA PHE A 199 21.24 9.17 -0.96
C PHE A 199 20.31 8.02 -1.32
N LEU A 200 20.08 7.13 -0.36
CA LEU A 200 18.96 6.19 -0.40
C LEU A 200 17.66 6.98 -0.20
N PRO A 201 16.60 6.77 -1.00
CA PRO A 201 15.31 7.42 -0.81
C PRO A 201 14.52 6.75 0.34
N VAL A 202 15.18 6.52 1.48
CA VAL A 202 14.64 5.91 2.69
C VAL A 202 14.58 6.98 3.78
N TYR A 203 13.38 7.17 4.34
CA TYR A 203 13.12 8.23 5.29
C TYR A 203 12.78 7.69 6.68
N THR A 204 13.06 8.51 7.68
CA THR A 204 12.60 8.34 9.07
C THR A 204 11.75 9.55 9.41
N LEU A 205 10.55 9.30 9.95
CA LEU A 205 9.64 10.37 10.32
C LEU A 205 10.27 11.27 11.39
N ALA A 206 9.92 12.54 11.39
CA ALA A 206 10.41 13.50 12.37
C ALA A 206 9.28 14.40 12.88
N LYS A 207 9.45 14.91 14.10
CA LYS A 207 8.63 15.99 14.64
C LYS A 207 9.03 17.32 13.98
N LYS A 208 8.27 18.39 14.29
CA LYS A 208 8.54 19.75 13.78
C LYS A 208 9.92 20.30 14.13
N ASP A 209 10.52 19.83 15.22
CA ASP A 209 11.87 20.18 15.68
C ASP A 209 12.97 19.29 15.07
N ASN A 210 12.64 18.47 14.07
CA ASN A 210 13.50 17.48 13.41
C ASN A 210 13.95 16.30 14.29
N SER A 211 13.47 16.17 15.52
CA SER A 211 13.70 14.96 16.32
C SER A 211 13.01 13.75 15.68
N LYS A 212 13.72 12.62 15.61
CA LYS A 212 13.23 11.42 14.93
C LYS A 212 12.12 10.73 15.71
N ILE A 213 11.21 10.11 14.96
CA ILE A 213 10.14 9.23 15.45
C ILE A 213 10.46 7.83 14.90
N ASP A 214 11.26 7.09 15.66
CA ASP A 214 11.75 5.77 15.27
C ASP A 214 10.80 4.64 15.67
N ASN A 215 10.17 4.77 16.84
CA ASN A 215 9.30 3.73 17.39
C ASN A 215 8.04 3.54 16.52
N LEU A 216 7.71 2.28 16.23
CA LEU A 216 6.60 1.91 15.36
C LEU A 216 5.24 2.44 15.85
N TYR A 217 4.99 2.47 17.15
CA TYR A 217 3.70 2.91 17.69
C TYR A 217 3.55 4.42 17.65
N ASP A 218 4.62 5.17 17.95
CA ASP A 218 4.64 6.63 17.80
C ASP A 218 4.52 7.03 16.32
N PHE A 219 5.23 6.31 15.44
CA PHE A 219 5.10 6.45 13.99
C PHE A 219 3.64 6.21 13.56
N SER A 220 3.00 5.16 14.08
CA SER A 220 1.61 4.83 13.75
C SER A 220 0.65 5.94 14.13
N ASP A 221 0.77 6.48 15.34
CA ASP A 221 -0.10 7.56 15.82
C ASP A 221 0.02 8.83 15.00
N LYS A 222 1.22 9.11 14.48
CA LYS A 222 1.49 10.33 13.72
C LYS A 222 1.23 10.17 12.22
N PHE A 223 1.66 9.07 11.62
CA PHE A 223 1.67 8.90 10.17
C PHE A 223 0.55 7.98 9.67
N LEU A 224 0.21 6.94 10.41
CA LEU A 224 -0.81 5.96 10.01
C LEU A 224 -2.21 6.31 10.52
N ALA A 225 -2.40 7.42 11.22
CA ALA A 225 -3.73 7.96 11.47
C ALA A 225 -4.46 8.18 10.13
N LYS A 226 -5.70 7.68 10.02
CA LYS A 226 -6.44 7.57 8.74
C LYS A 226 -6.40 8.82 7.87
N CYS A 227 -6.77 9.97 8.45
CA CYS A 227 -6.78 11.25 7.74
C CYS A 227 -5.38 11.66 7.28
N THR A 228 -4.38 11.47 8.14
CA THR A 228 -2.99 11.82 7.83
C THR A 228 -2.42 10.94 6.74
N LEU A 229 -2.67 9.62 6.77
CA LEU A 229 -2.25 8.72 5.71
C LEU A 229 -2.97 9.04 4.39
N GLY A 230 -4.28 9.28 4.45
CA GLY A 230 -5.07 9.67 3.28
C GLY A 230 -4.59 10.98 2.65
N GLU A 231 -4.25 11.99 3.46
CA GLU A 231 -3.67 13.25 3.00
C GLU A 231 -2.25 13.04 2.44
N MET A 232 -1.41 12.25 3.12
CA MET A 232 -0.07 11.94 2.66
C MET A 232 -0.10 11.35 1.24
N ILE A 233 -0.90 10.30 1.04
CA ILE A 233 -1.04 9.63 -0.26
C ILE A 233 -1.63 10.58 -1.30
N SER A 234 -2.67 11.34 -0.96
CA SER A 234 -3.44 12.13 -1.95
C SER A 234 -2.79 13.46 -2.31
N ARG A 235 -2.06 14.08 -1.37
CA ARG A 235 -1.60 15.48 -1.46
C ARG A 235 -0.08 15.62 -1.39
N TYR A 236 0.59 14.86 -0.54
CA TYR A 236 2.02 15.05 -0.27
C TYR A 236 2.95 14.11 -1.03
N MET A 237 2.42 13.05 -1.65
CA MET A 237 3.16 12.26 -2.65
C MET A 237 3.06 12.96 -4.02
N VAL A 238 4.21 13.35 -4.57
CA VAL A 238 4.28 14.20 -5.77
C VAL A 238 4.72 13.37 -6.98
N LEU A 239 3.86 13.31 -7.98
CA LEU A 239 4.15 12.63 -9.25
C LEU A 239 4.97 13.54 -10.16
N VAL A 240 6.20 13.16 -10.45
CA VAL A 240 7.09 13.87 -11.37
C VAL A 240 6.95 13.24 -12.76
N GLU A 241 6.01 13.77 -13.55
CA GLU A 241 5.61 13.21 -14.86
C GLU A 241 6.78 13.09 -15.85
N THR A 242 7.69 14.07 -15.88
CA THR A 242 8.87 14.08 -16.76
C THR A 242 9.84 12.92 -16.48
N GLU A 243 9.89 12.46 -15.23
CA GLU A 243 10.77 11.38 -14.79
C GLU A 243 10.02 10.05 -14.64
N GLN A 244 8.69 10.09 -14.60
CA GLN A 244 7.81 9.00 -14.17
C GLN A 244 8.15 8.47 -12.77
N LYS A 245 8.35 9.41 -11.84
CA LYS A 245 8.74 9.19 -10.43
C LYS A 245 7.62 9.63 -9.46
N ILE A 246 7.60 9.06 -8.26
CA ILE A 246 6.62 9.24 -7.16
C ILE A 246 7.32 9.66 -5.86
#